data_AF-A0A955XQE7-F1
#
_entry.id   AF-A0A955XQE7-F1
#
_cell.length_a   1.000
_cell.length_b   1.000
_cell.length_c   1.000
_cell.angle_alpha   90.00
_cell.angle_beta   90.00
_cell.angle_gamma   90.00
#
_symmetry.space_group_name_H-M   'P 1'
#
loop_
_entity.id
_entity.type
_entity.pdbx_description
1 polymer ?
#
loop_
_entity_poly.entity_id
_entity_poly.type
_entity_poly.pdbx_seq_one_letter_code
_entity_poly.pdbx_strand_id
1 'polypeptide(L)'
;CVDGAFGECNAPTPRAEVCDGVDNECDGEIDEALTRVCRTACGDGEEVCREGQWFGCDAPPVRDELCNGMDDDCDDRVDELVFQPCQNECGEGVATCVNGEFAECDAPTPSAEVCDGVDNDCDGETDEALVRSCSTVCGEGEATCQGGRYVDCTAPQPSAETCNGRDDDCDGMADEAVTRTCVTLCGRGTEMCVDGSFAGCDAPQPEPEDCNGQDDDCDGLADEDLTTTCQDACGSGIIRCVGGEYTECTVPQQEIERCDGLDNDCDGAIDEGSDLCGAGQVCAFGNCADPCVNNECNGNLQCIDGFCISDPCRGVRCDAGLFCFLGDCVTRPCVGVRCGVGNECSNGVCVEPDCYLDGCPGEQICLNGACGDDPCLGLTCDEGAFCRRGECVRSCTGVECGAGQSCRDGACFDDPCAGVECQSGQRCFGGVCSRDPCLTVQCPVGRVCAEGLCVEEPCNGVTCPDGQGCLAGDCVPDDDLPDLGVMPDFGLPPEDLGVSDADIGGGTPRDAGLDMTAPPIGAEPGDGGSIGGGAGGDGDNGCDCDAGGGGPG
;
A
#
# COMPACT_ATOMS: atom_id res chain seq x y z
N CYS A 1 34.30 -142.33 78.00
CA CYS A 1 34.69 -143.66 78.50
C CYS A 1 36.09 -143.97 77.98
N VAL A 2 37.05 -144.22 78.87
CA VAL A 2 38.39 -144.73 78.54
C VAL A 2 38.64 -145.91 79.47
N ASP A 3 39.19 -147.01 78.95
CA ASP A 3 39.49 -148.24 79.69
C ASP A 3 38.33 -148.86 80.49
N GLY A 4 37.10 -148.76 79.96
CA GLY A 4 35.99 -149.63 80.36
C GLY A 4 35.26 -149.26 81.66
N ALA A 5 35.52 -148.09 82.24
CA ALA A 5 34.75 -147.55 83.36
C ALA A 5 33.94 -146.31 82.95
N PHE A 6 32.68 -146.22 83.41
CA PHE A 6 31.87 -145.01 83.29
C PHE A 6 32.33 -143.99 84.33
N GLY A 7 33.14 -143.02 83.89
CA GLY A 7 33.36 -141.76 84.61
C GLY A 7 32.24 -140.74 84.33
N GLU A 8 32.18 -139.68 85.13
CA GLU A 8 31.15 -138.63 85.00
C GLU A 8 31.19 -137.94 83.63
N CYS A 9 30.02 -137.46 83.18
CA CYS A 9 29.89 -136.83 81.87
C CYS A 9 30.54 -135.43 81.91
N ASN A 10 31.60 -135.25 81.11
CA ASN A 10 32.36 -134.00 81.01
C ASN A 10 31.92 -133.17 79.79
N ALA A 11 30.65 -133.29 79.39
CA ALA A 11 30.08 -132.48 78.31
C ALA A 11 29.91 -131.02 78.78
N PRO A 12 30.13 -130.01 77.92
CA PRO A 12 29.78 -128.63 78.23
C PRO A 12 28.31 -128.52 78.61
N THR A 13 27.98 -127.63 79.54
CA THR A 13 26.58 -127.24 79.77
C THR A 13 26.11 -126.41 78.58
N PRO A 14 24.97 -126.75 77.94
CA PRO A 14 24.34 -125.90 76.93
C PRO A 14 24.25 -124.44 77.38
N ARG A 15 24.64 -123.53 76.49
CA ARG A 15 24.52 -122.07 76.66
C ARG A 15 23.74 -121.53 75.47
N ALA A 16 22.97 -120.47 75.68
CA ALA A 16 22.23 -119.84 74.59
C ALA A 16 23.15 -119.46 73.42
N GLU A 17 22.63 -119.59 72.20
CA GLU A 17 23.39 -119.36 70.97
C GLU A 17 24.03 -117.98 70.88
N VAL A 18 25.19 -117.97 70.21
CA VAL A 18 25.99 -116.79 69.92
C VAL A 18 26.55 -116.97 68.52
N CYS A 19 26.44 -115.95 67.66
CA CYS A 19 26.89 -115.98 66.27
C CYS A 19 28.42 -116.11 66.18
N ASP A 20 28.92 -117.33 66.39
CA ASP A 20 30.33 -117.70 66.48
C ASP A 20 30.68 -118.98 65.68
N GLY A 21 29.70 -119.58 65.00
CA GLY A 21 29.90 -120.75 64.11
C GLY A 21 29.97 -122.07 64.86
N VAL A 22 29.46 -122.12 66.08
CA VAL A 22 29.48 -123.28 66.98
C VAL A 22 28.08 -123.56 67.50
N ASP A 23 27.68 -124.83 67.51
CA ASP A 23 26.49 -125.32 68.23
C ASP A 23 26.74 -125.21 69.75
N ASN A 24 26.18 -124.17 70.37
CA ASN A 24 26.37 -123.78 71.76
C ASN A 24 25.34 -124.39 72.71
N GLU A 25 24.12 -124.67 72.24
CA GLU A 25 23.10 -125.40 72.98
C GLU A 25 23.07 -126.93 72.73
N CYS A 26 23.90 -127.41 71.81
CA CYS A 26 24.16 -128.82 71.49
C CYS A 26 22.93 -129.56 70.94
N ASP A 27 22.10 -128.88 70.14
CA ASP A 27 20.85 -129.41 69.60
C ASP A 27 20.98 -129.99 68.17
N GLY A 28 22.03 -129.58 67.44
CA GLY A 28 22.37 -130.04 66.10
C GLY A 28 22.18 -129.00 64.99
N GLU A 29 21.63 -127.82 65.28
CA GLU A 29 21.72 -126.64 64.40
C GLU A 29 22.93 -125.75 64.82
N ILE A 30 23.21 -124.67 64.07
CA ILE A 30 24.35 -123.77 64.32
C ILE A 30 23.92 -122.33 64.09
N ASP A 31 24.11 -121.48 65.10
CA ASP A 31 23.78 -120.05 65.11
C ASP A 31 22.29 -119.72 64.78
N GLU A 32 21.36 -120.64 65.04
CA GLU A 32 19.95 -120.51 64.64
C GLU A 32 19.17 -119.47 65.45
N ALA A 33 18.10 -118.94 64.86
CA ALA A 33 17.23 -117.90 65.42
C ALA A 33 17.92 -116.59 65.89
N LEU A 34 19.21 -116.40 65.59
CA LEU A 34 19.96 -115.19 65.90
C LEU A 34 19.71 -114.08 64.86
N THR A 35 19.00 -113.02 65.29
CA THR A 35 18.92 -111.74 64.57
C THR A 35 19.67 -110.65 65.33
N ARG A 36 20.09 -109.60 64.61
CA ARG A 36 20.57 -108.35 65.21
C ARG A 36 20.11 -107.15 64.37
N VAL A 37 20.05 -105.99 65.01
CA VAL A 37 19.83 -104.73 64.31
C VAL A 37 21.08 -104.35 63.49
N CYS A 38 20.88 -104.11 62.19
CA CYS A 38 21.81 -103.43 61.29
C CYS A 38 21.34 -101.99 61.02
N ARG A 39 22.20 -101.15 60.45
CA ARG A 39 21.87 -99.76 60.08
C ARG A 39 22.37 -99.40 58.70
N THR A 40 21.51 -98.80 57.89
CA THR A 40 21.86 -98.09 56.65
C THR A 40 21.60 -96.59 56.82
N ALA A 41 21.79 -95.80 55.76
CA ALA A 41 21.34 -94.40 55.76
C ALA A 41 19.81 -94.31 55.94
N CYS A 42 19.07 -95.21 55.30
CA CYS A 42 17.60 -95.29 55.34
C CYS A 42 17.03 -95.94 56.62
N GLY A 43 17.82 -96.05 57.69
CA GLY A 43 17.37 -96.51 59.01
C GLY A 43 17.86 -97.90 59.44
N ASP A 44 17.14 -98.47 60.42
CA ASP A 44 17.47 -99.73 61.06
C ASP A 44 16.77 -100.91 60.34
N GLY A 45 17.46 -102.05 60.20
CA GLY A 45 16.91 -103.32 59.71
C GLY A 45 17.40 -104.50 60.54
N GLU A 46 17.06 -105.74 60.16
CA GLU A 46 17.63 -106.95 60.76
C GLU A 46 18.64 -107.65 59.83
N GLU A 47 19.75 -108.09 60.41
CA GLU A 47 20.64 -109.10 59.84
C GLU A 47 20.41 -110.43 60.54
N VAL A 48 20.44 -111.52 59.77
CA VAL A 48 20.41 -112.89 60.31
C VAL A 48 21.82 -113.47 60.39
N CYS A 49 22.14 -114.19 61.47
CA CYS A 49 23.38 -114.97 61.50
C CYS A 49 23.24 -116.22 60.63
N ARG A 50 24.31 -116.59 59.93
CA ARG A 50 24.52 -117.91 59.31
C ARG A 50 26.01 -118.22 59.34
N GLU A 51 26.40 -119.41 59.78
CA GLU A 51 27.78 -119.91 59.74
C GLU A 51 28.80 -118.92 60.37
N GLY A 52 28.47 -118.34 61.53
CA GLY A 52 29.30 -117.39 62.28
C GLY A 52 29.43 -115.99 61.65
N GLN A 53 28.60 -115.65 60.66
CA GLN A 53 28.60 -114.34 60.00
C GLN A 53 27.18 -113.77 59.87
N TRP A 54 27.09 -112.44 59.95
CA TRP A 54 25.84 -111.71 59.81
C TRP A 54 25.61 -111.34 58.34
N PHE A 55 24.43 -111.65 57.82
CA PHE A 55 24.09 -111.48 56.41
C PHE A 55 22.75 -110.80 56.20
N GLY A 56 22.70 -110.01 55.12
CA GLY A 56 21.45 -109.56 54.50
C GLY A 56 20.65 -108.61 55.36
N CYS A 57 21.24 -107.44 55.68
CA CYS A 57 20.50 -106.32 56.24
C CYS A 57 19.31 -105.97 55.33
N ASP A 58 18.09 -106.07 55.85
CA ASP A 58 16.84 -105.83 55.11
C ASP A 58 16.33 -104.38 55.20
N ALA A 59 17.12 -103.49 55.80
CA ALA A 59 16.89 -102.05 55.81
C ALA A 59 16.71 -101.51 54.37
N PRO A 60 15.91 -100.44 54.17
CA PRO A 60 15.63 -99.95 52.82
C PRO A 60 16.92 -99.61 52.05
N PRO A 61 17.01 -100.00 50.77
CA PRO A 61 18.12 -99.61 49.93
C PRO A 61 17.93 -98.16 49.47
N VAL A 62 19.03 -97.40 49.41
CA VAL A 62 19.04 -96.09 48.75
C VAL A 62 18.64 -96.22 47.27
N ARG A 63 17.88 -95.25 46.77
CA ARG A 63 17.37 -95.16 45.39
C ARG A 63 17.65 -93.76 44.85
N ASP A 64 17.46 -93.54 43.55
CA ASP A 64 17.41 -92.16 43.04
C ASP A 64 16.08 -91.51 43.47
N GLU A 65 16.13 -90.25 43.90
CA GLU A 65 14.97 -89.47 44.35
C GLU A 65 13.81 -89.48 43.33
N LEU A 66 12.59 -89.67 43.84
CA LEU A 66 11.34 -89.58 43.08
C LEU A 66 10.44 -88.54 43.75
N CYS A 67 9.74 -87.72 42.97
CA CYS A 67 8.77 -86.75 43.51
C CYS A 67 7.58 -87.48 44.15
N ASN A 68 7.70 -87.81 45.44
CA ASN A 68 6.75 -88.65 46.18
C ASN A 68 6.63 -88.28 47.67
N GLY A 69 7.43 -87.32 48.17
CA GLY A 69 7.42 -86.85 49.55
C GLY A 69 8.18 -87.74 50.53
N MET A 70 9.10 -88.58 50.03
CA MET A 70 9.99 -89.43 50.81
C MET A 70 11.45 -89.08 50.50
N ASP A 71 12.33 -89.42 51.44
CA ASP A 71 13.79 -89.40 51.28
C ASP A 71 14.18 -90.80 50.78
N ASP A 72 14.29 -90.96 49.46
CA ASP A 72 14.52 -92.21 48.73
C ASP A 72 16.03 -92.54 48.66
N ASP A 73 16.91 -91.53 48.65
CA ASP A 73 18.38 -91.66 48.67
C ASP A 73 19.01 -91.58 50.08
N CYS A 74 18.25 -91.10 51.05
CA CYS A 74 18.53 -91.10 52.49
C CYS A 74 19.64 -90.12 52.90
N ASP A 75 19.66 -88.91 52.31
CA ASP A 75 20.62 -87.82 52.60
C ASP A 75 20.14 -86.75 53.62
N ASP A 76 18.99 -86.99 54.28
CA ASP A 76 18.23 -86.04 55.13
C ASP A 76 17.47 -84.94 54.35
N ARG A 77 17.26 -85.10 53.03
CA ARG A 77 16.51 -84.15 52.18
C ARG A 77 15.48 -84.90 51.33
N VAL A 78 14.27 -84.34 51.24
CA VAL A 78 13.13 -84.96 50.55
C VAL A 78 12.93 -84.31 49.18
N ASP A 79 12.78 -85.13 48.13
CA ASP A 79 12.52 -84.76 46.74
C ASP A 79 13.58 -83.79 46.12
N GLU A 80 14.84 -83.82 46.56
CA GLU A 80 15.88 -82.87 46.13
C GLU A 80 16.31 -83.07 44.66
N LEU A 81 16.51 -81.97 43.93
CA LEU A 81 16.93 -81.95 42.51
C LEU A 81 16.02 -82.77 41.56
N VAL A 82 14.79 -83.09 41.96
CA VAL A 82 13.81 -83.76 41.10
C VAL A 82 13.08 -82.74 40.22
N PHE A 83 13.34 -82.84 38.91
CA PHE A 83 12.81 -81.94 37.88
C PHE A 83 12.08 -82.73 36.79
N GLN A 84 10.94 -82.21 36.32
CA GLN A 84 10.22 -82.77 35.17
C GLN A 84 10.09 -81.73 34.05
N PRO A 85 10.45 -82.05 32.80
CA PRO A 85 10.21 -81.15 31.68
C PRO A 85 8.71 -80.98 31.45
N CYS A 86 8.30 -79.75 31.18
CA CYS A 86 6.92 -79.38 30.88
C CYS A 86 6.90 -78.39 29.71
N GLN A 87 5.72 -78.17 29.14
CA GLN A 87 5.52 -77.25 28.02
C GLN A 87 4.15 -76.59 28.14
N ASN A 88 4.08 -75.31 27.82
CA ASN A 88 2.84 -74.56 27.61
C ASN A 88 2.85 -73.91 26.20
N GLU A 89 1.88 -73.04 25.93
CA GLU A 89 1.73 -72.36 24.64
C GLU A 89 2.94 -71.44 24.32
N CYS A 90 3.60 -70.87 25.34
CA CYS A 90 4.79 -70.02 25.20
C CYS A 90 6.12 -70.77 25.14
N GLY A 91 6.13 -72.11 25.28
CA GLY A 91 7.34 -72.92 25.14
C GLY A 91 7.62 -73.88 26.30
N GLU A 92 8.87 -74.31 26.38
CA GLU A 92 9.34 -75.32 27.35
C GLU A 92 9.68 -74.70 28.70
N GLY A 93 9.49 -75.49 29.77
CA GLY A 93 9.89 -75.16 31.13
C GLY A 93 10.14 -76.42 31.96
N VAL A 94 10.31 -76.22 33.26
CA VAL A 94 10.61 -77.24 34.24
C VAL A 94 9.64 -77.13 35.42
N ALA A 95 8.97 -78.22 35.74
CA ALA A 95 8.25 -78.37 36.99
C ALA A 95 9.22 -78.91 38.05
N THR A 96 9.39 -78.18 39.15
CA THR A 96 10.19 -78.60 40.31
C THR A 96 9.31 -79.39 41.27
N CYS A 97 9.82 -80.47 41.89
CA CYS A 97 9.08 -81.15 42.94
C CYS A 97 8.96 -80.30 44.21
N VAL A 98 7.76 -80.18 44.78
CA VAL A 98 7.49 -79.40 45.98
C VAL A 98 6.44 -80.13 46.85
N ASN A 99 6.90 -80.76 47.94
CA ASN A 99 6.10 -81.59 48.86
C ASN A 99 5.48 -82.86 48.20
N GLY A 100 6.26 -83.60 47.40
CA GLY A 100 5.80 -84.83 46.74
C GLY A 100 4.82 -84.64 45.58
N GLU A 101 4.65 -83.41 45.08
CA GLU A 101 3.91 -83.10 43.84
C GLU A 101 4.73 -82.12 42.99
N PHE A 102 4.66 -82.24 41.67
CA PHE A 102 5.30 -81.29 40.77
C PHE A 102 4.56 -79.96 40.80
N ALA A 103 5.28 -78.87 41.06
CA ALA A 103 4.74 -77.51 41.03
C ALA A 103 4.28 -77.12 39.60
N GLU A 104 3.64 -75.95 39.50
CA GLU A 104 3.31 -75.36 38.19
C GLU A 104 4.57 -75.19 37.34
N CYS A 105 4.42 -75.34 36.03
CA CYS A 105 5.51 -75.24 35.06
C CYS A 105 6.09 -73.82 35.06
N ASP A 106 7.41 -73.67 35.16
CA ASP A 106 8.09 -72.36 35.11
C ASP A 106 8.26 -71.77 33.70
N ALA A 107 7.65 -72.42 32.69
CA ALA A 107 7.57 -71.92 31.32
C ALA A 107 6.95 -70.51 31.27
N PRO A 108 7.34 -69.65 30.29
CA PRO A 108 6.83 -68.29 30.20
C PRO A 108 5.30 -68.25 30.19
N THR A 109 4.70 -67.26 30.85
CA THR A 109 3.24 -67.09 30.85
C THR A 109 2.83 -66.03 29.82
N PRO A 110 1.71 -66.22 29.09
CA PRO A 110 1.13 -65.20 28.22
C PRO A 110 1.07 -63.82 28.86
N SER A 111 1.51 -62.80 28.12
CA SER A 111 1.51 -61.40 28.52
C SER A 111 1.20 -60.52 27.32
N ALA A 112 0.49 -59.41 27.52
CA ALA A 112 0.01 -58.60 26.40
C ALA A 112 1.15 -58.11 25.48
N GLU A 113 0.94 -58.22 24.16
CA GLU A 113 1.89 -57.86 23.12
C GLU A 113 2.58 -56.51 23.33
N VAL A 114 3.88 -56.50 23.04
CA VAL A 114 4.71 -55.30 22.97
C VAL A 114 5.52 -55.36 21.67
N CYS A 115 5.73 -54.20 21.05
CA CYS A 115 6.36 -54.10 19.73
C CYS A 115 7.87 -54.35 19.81
N ASP A 116 8.27 -55.61 19.95
CA ASP A 116 9.65 -56.09 20.09
C ASP A 116 10.01 -57.30 19.21
N GLY A 117 9.06 -57.85 18.46
CA GLY A 117 9.25 -58.96 17.53
C GLY A 117 9.21 -60.33 18.19
N VAL A 118 8.59 -60.44 19.36
CA VAL A 118 8.34 -61.68 20.10
C VAL A 118 6.84 -61.86 20.25
N ASP A 119 6.36 -63.09 20.06
CA ASP A 119 5.02 -63.53 20.46
C ASP A 119 4.99 -63.63 22.00
N ASN A 120 4.46 -62.58 22.65
CA ASN A 120 4.47 -62.39 24.10
C ASN A 120 3.20 -62.95 24.76
N ASP A 121 2.08 -63.02 24.04
CA ASP A 121 0.81 -63.60 24.50
C ASP A 121 0.58 -65.05 24.03
N CYS A 122 1.44 -65.52 23.11
CA CYS A 122 1.59 -66.91 22.70
C CYS A 122 0.42 -67.45 21.87
N ASP A 123 -0.31 -66.58 21.16
CA ASP A 123 -1.42 -66.96 20.26
C ASP A 123 -0.96 -67.50 18.89
N GLY A 124 0.30 -67.24 18.52
CA GLY A 124 0.95 -67.70 17.29
C GLY A 124 1.09 -66.65 16.18
N GLU A 125 0.57 -65.44 16.36
CA GLU A 125 0.97 -64.26 15.58
C GLU A 125 2.16 -63.54 16.27
N THR A 126 2.48 -62.28 15.92
CA THR A 126 3.60 -61.53 16.53
C THR A 126 3.40 -60.03 16.33
N ASP A 127 3.53 -59.23 17.39
CA ASP A 127 3.33 -57.78 17.39
C ASP A 127 1.93 -57.33 16.88
N GLU A 128 0.89 -58.17 16.95
CA GLU A 128 -0.38 -57.92 16.26
C GLU A 128 -1.26 -56.86 16.92
N ALA A 129 -2.07 -56.19 16.11
CA ALA A 129 -2.93 -55.06 16.51
C ALA A 129 -2.24 -53.88 17.24
N LEU A 130 -0.90 -53.84 17.31
CA LEU A 130 -0.15 -52.79 18.00
C LEU A 130 -0.07 -51.48 17.21
N VAL A 131 -0.71 -50.45 17.73
CA VAL A 131 -0.64 -49.05 17.26
C VAL A 131 -0.11 -48.12 18.34
N ARG A 132 0.58 -47.05 17.94
CA ARG A 132 1.08 -46.02 18.85
C ARG A 132 0.99 -44.64 18.21
N SER A 133 0.66 -43.61 18.99
CA SER A 133 0.72 -42.22 18.55
C SER A 133 2.12 -41.83 18.08
N CYS A 134 2.19 -41.09 16.97
CA CYS A 134 3.39 -40.48 16.42
C CYS A 134 3.09 -39.02 16.02
N SER A 135 4.12 -38.23 15.75
CA SER A 135 3.95 -36.82 15.39
C SER A 135 5.04 -36.33 14.44
N THR A 136 4.68 -35.41 13.56
CA THR A 136 5.56 -34.60 12.72
C THR A 136 5.46 -33.12 13.15
N VAL A 137 6.11 -32.22 12.41
CA VAL A 137 5.87 -30.78 12.51
C VAL A 137 4.43 -30.39 12.15
N CYS A 138 3.80 -31.15 11.25
CA CYS A 138 2.44 -30.90 10.74
C CYS A 138 1.30 -31.48 11.60
N GLY A 139 1.61 -32.21 12.68
CA GLY A 139 0.60 -32.74 13.60
C GLY A 139 0.83 -34.18 14.05
N GLU A 140 -0.24 -34.81 14.51
CA GLU A 140 -0.24 -36.15 15.08
C GLU A 140 -0.75 -37.20 14.09
N GLY A 141 -0.42 -38.46 14.34
CA GLY A 141 -0.91 -39.63 13.61
C GLY A 141 -0.65 -40.91 14.38
N GLU A 142 -0.81 -42.05 13.72
CA GLU A 142 -0.61 -43.38 14.30
C GLU A 142 0.47 -44.13 13.51
N ALA A 143 1.31 -44.86 14.23
CA ALA A 143 2.32 -45.76 13.69
C ALA A 143 1.95 -47.20 14.07
N THR A 144 2.06 -48.12 13.11
CA THR A 144 1.80 -49.55 13.28
C THR A 144 3.09 -50.29 13.63
N CYS A 145 3.02 -51.35 14.44
CA CYS A 145 4.18 -52.22 14.60
C CYS A 145 4.38 -53.11 13.37
N GLN A 146 5.62 -53.27 12.92
CA GLN A 146 6.01 -54.26 11.92
C GLN A 146 7.43 -54.75 12.20
N GLY A 147 7.54 -55.99 12.70
CA GLY A 147 8.83 -56.65 12.96
C GLY A 147 9.62 -55.99 14.09
N GLY A 148 9.02 -55.87 15.26
CA GLY A 148 9.63 -55.30 16.47
C GLY A 148 9.92 -53.80 16.39
N ARG A 149 9.24 -53.07 15.48
CA ARG A 149 9.40 -51.62 15.35
C ARG A 149 8.13 -50.94 14.83
N TYR A 150 7.78 -49.82 15.46
CA TYR A 150 6.77 -48.91 14.93
C TYR A 150 7.27 -48.21 13.65
N VAL A 151 6.51 -48.36 12.58
CA VAL A 151 6.73 -47.83 11.22
C VAL A 151 5.49 -47.10 10.72
N ASP A 152 5.52 -46.61 9.46
CA ASP A 152 4.35 -46.09 8.73
C ASP A 152 3.49 -45.08 9.50
N CYS A 153 4.14 -44.12 10.16
CA CYS A 153 3.48 -43.02 10.85
C CYS A 153 2.57 -42.23 9.89
N THR A 154 1.27 -42.23 10.16
CA THR A 154 0.24 -41.58 9.32
C THR A 154 0.12 -40.07 9.53
N ALA A 155 0.95 -39.48 10.39
CA ALA A 155 0.99 -38.03 10.60
C ALA A 155 1.35 -37.31 9.28
N PRO A 156 0.73 -36.15 8.96
CA PRO A 156 1.00 -35.43 7.73
C PRO A 156 2.49 -35.11 7.59
N GLN A 157 3.05 -35.30 6.39
CA GLN A 157 4.44 -34.97 6.12
C GLN A 157 4.52 -33.55 5.53
N PRO A 158 5.55 -32.77 5.89
CA PRO A 158 5.75 -31.45 5.28
C PRO A 158 6.02 -31.60 3.78
N SER A 159 5.41 -30.73 2.99
CA SER A 159 5.48 -30.71 1.53
C SER A 159 5.59 -29.27 1.03
N ALA A 160 6.20 -29.04 -0.13
CA ALA A 160 6.42 -27.68 -0.61
C ALA A 160 5.11 -26.91 -0.83
N GLU A 161 5.07 -25.68 -0.32
CA GLU A 161 3.93 -24.78 -0.38
C GLU A 161 3.23 -24.73 -1.73
N THR A 162 1.90 -24.83 -1.69
CA THR A 162 1.02 -24.62 -2.84
C THR A 162 0.00 -23.56 -2.47
N CYS A 163 -0.13 -22.51 -3.29
CA CYS A 163 -1.05 -21.38 -3.07
C CYS A 163 -2.50 -21.84 -2.84
N ASN A 164 -2.86 -22.05 -1.57
CA ASN A 164 -4.08 -22.72 -1.13
C ASN A 164 -4.57 -22.25 0.26
N GLY A 165 -3.80 -21.40 0.95
CA GLY A 165 -4.15 -20.83 2.24
C GLY A 165 -3.83 -21.75 3.42
N ARG A 166 -2.84 -22.63 3.26
CA ARG A 166 -2.34 -23.57 4.28
C ARG A 166 -0.84 -23.44 4.40
N ASP A 167 -0.37 -23.94 5.54
CA ASP A 167 1.03 -24.23 5.84
C ASP A 167 1.23 -25.71 5.46
N ASP A 168 1.63 -25.97 4.21
CA ASP A 168 1.84 -27.33 3.65
C ASP A 168 3.19 -27.91 4.08
N ASP A 169 4.18 -27.05 4.36
CA ASP A 169 5.56 -27.36 4.77
C ASP A 169 5.77 -27.32 6.31
N CYS A 170 4.84 -26.70 7.03
CA CYS A 170 4.71 -26.71 8.48
C CYS A 170 5.81 -25.91 9.22
N ASP A 171 6.36 -24.84 8.61
CA ASP A 171 7.29 -23.90 9.24
C ASP A 171 6.60 -22.81 10.10
N GLY A 172 5.28 -22.63 9.93
CA GLY A 172 4.47 -21.63 10.62
C GLY A 172 4.11 -20.39 9.80
N MET A 173 4.50 -20.34 8.52
CA MET A 173 3.96 -19.43 7.51
C MET A 173 3.01 -20.19 6.56
N ALA A 174 2.28 -19.49 5.71
CA ALA A 174 1.36 -20.12 4.76
C ALA A 174 1.53 -19.46 3.39
N ASP A 175 1.58 -20.27 2.35
CA ASP A 175 1.83 -19.89 0.96
C ASP A 175 3.14 -19.07 0.74
N GLU A 176 4.17 -19.17 1.60
CA GLU A 176 5.35 -18.32 1.49
C GLU A 176 6.24 -18.69 0.30
N ALA A 177 6.90 -17.67 -0.29
CA ALA A 177 7.69 -17.78 -1.52
C ALA A 177 6.96 -18.37 -2.75
N VAL A 178 5.66 -18.69 -2.67
CA VAL A 178 4.86 -19.20 -3.79
C VAL A 178 4.58 -18.09 -4.79
N THR A 179 5.13 -18.24 -6.00
CA THR A 179 5.05 -17.26 -7.09
C THR A 179 4.72 -17.91 -8.42
N ARG A 180 4.07 -17.17 -9.33
CA ARG A 180 3.81 -17.62 -10.71
C ARG A 180 3.97 -16.48 -11.71
N THR A 181 4.23 -16.80 -12.97
CA THR A 181 4.20 -15.82 -14.06
C THR A 181 2.77 -15.35 -14.35
N CYS A 182 2.59 -14.04 -14.48
CA CYS A 182 1.39 -13.39 -15.00
C CYS A 182 1.69 -12.66 -16.32
N VAL A 183 0.65 -12.31 -17.07
CA VAL A 183 0.75 -11.60 -18.35
C VAL A 183 -0.35 -10.54 -18.42
N THR A 184 0.03 -9.29 -18.64
CA THR A 184 -0.84 -8.14 -18.92
C THR A 184 -0.67 -7.73 -20.40
N LEU A 185 -1.35 -6.66 -20.83
CA LEU A 185 -1.08 -6.06 -22.14
C LEU A 185 0.35 -5.49 -22.21
N CYS A 186 0.79 -4.81 -21.16
CA CYS A 186 2.16 -4.29 -20.98
C CYS A 186 3.28 -5.35 -20.86
N GLY A 187 2.95 -6.65 -20.94
CA GLY A 187 3.95 -7.73 -20.96
C GLY A 187 3.82 -8.72 -19.81
N ARG A 188 4.95 -9.10 -19.19
CA ARG A 188 5.03 -10.20 -18.23
C ARG A 188 5.45 -9.71 -16.86
N GLY A 189 4.89 -10.35 -15.83
CA GLY A 189 5.31 -10.16 -14.44
C GLY A 189 5.19 -11.46 -13.65
N THR A 190 5.17 -11.28 -12.34
CA THR A 190 5.06 -12.29 -11.30
C THR A 190 3.90 -11.92 -10.39
N GLU A 191 3.03 -12.88 -10.09
CA GLU A 191 2.06 -12.80 -9.01
C GLU A 191 2.58 -13.58 -7.80
N MET A 192 2.37 -13.03 -6.61
CA MET A 192 2.60 -13.72 -5.34
C MET A 192 1.29 -14.36 -4.87
N CYS A 193 1.38 -15.45 -4.10
CA CYS A 193 0.20 -15.90 -3.37
C CYS A 193 -0.11 -14.94 -2.21
N VAL A 194 -1.39 -14.61 -2.06
CA VAL A 194 -1.94 -13.82 -0.95
C VAL A 194 -3.27 -14.46 -0.56
N ASP A 195 -3.41 -14.87 0.70
CA ASP A 195 -4.62 -15.52 1.24
C ASP A 195 -5.14 -16.70 0.38
N GLY A 196 -4.25 -17.60 -0.05
CA GLY A 196 -4.60 -18.74 -0.90
C GLY A 196 -5.04 -18.38 -2.33
N SER A 197 -4.70 -17.20 -2.84
CA SER A 197 -4.94 -16.80 -4.22
C SER A 197 -3.80 -15.97 -4.80
N PHE A 198 -3.46 -16.19 -6.07
CA PHE A 198 -2.45 -15.39 -6.75
C PHE A 198 -2.98 -13.98 -7.04
N ALA A 199 -2.23 -12.96 -6.62
CA ALA A 199 -2.58 -11.55 -6.78
C ALA A 199 -1.33 -10.68 -6.97
N GLY A 200 -1.54 -9.40 -7.28
CA GLY A 200 -0.47 -8.40 -7.34
C GLY A 200 0.55 -8.64 -8.44
N CYS A 201 0.09 -8.84 -9.68
CA CYS A 201 0.96 -9.00 -10.85
C CYS A 201 1.89 -7.80 -11.03
N ASP A 202 3.20 -8.01 -10.86
CA ASP A 202 4.23 -6.96 -10.95
C ASP A 202 4.65 -6.59 -12.39
N ALA A 203 3.85 -6.98 -13.39
CA ALA A 203 4.06 -6.59 -14.77
C ALA A 203 4.07 -5.05 -14.90
N PRO A 204 4.74 -4.49 -15.93
CA PRO A 204 4.71 -3.05 -16.17
C PRO A 204 3.28 -2.52 -16.14
N GLN A 205 3.10 -1.36 -15.51
CA GLN A 205 1.81 -0.69 -15.46
C GLN A 205 1.68 0.21 -16.70
N PRO A 206 0.44 0.46 -17.16
CA PRO A 206 0.21 1.44 -18.22
C PRO A 206 0.56 2.84 -17.71
N GLU A 207 1.50 3.50 -18.37
CA GLU A 207 1.86 4.91 -18.16
C GLU A 207 1.25 5.74 -19.30
N PRO A 208 1.04 7.06 -19.15
CA PRO A 208 0.58 7.88 -20.27
C PRO A 208 1.61 7.89 -21.42
N GLU A 209 1.14 7.79 -22.66
CA GLU A 209 1.99 7.82 -23.86
C GLU A 209 3.05 8.94 -23.85
N ASP A 210 4.31 8.57 -24.09
CA ASP A 210 5.39 9.49 -24.43
C ASP A 210 5.69 9.35 -25.93
N CYS A 211 5.94 10.46 -26.64
CA CYS A 211 6.25 10.43 -28.08
C CYS A 211 7.62 9.79 -28.34
N ASN A 212 7.66 8.45 -28.41
CA ASN A 212 8.88 7.65 -28.42
C ASN A 212 8.78 6.39 -29.32
N GLY A 213 7.60 6.06 -29.85
CA GLY A 213 7.36 4.93 -30.75
C GLY A 213 7.14 3.59 -30.05
N GLN A 214 6.77 3.61 -28.77
CA GLN A 214 6.33 2.46 -27.98
C GLN A 214 4.84 2.59 -27.64
N ASP A 215 4.32 1.58 -26.96
CA ASP A 215 2.96 1.43 -26.44
C ASP A 215 3.13 1.47 -24.91
N ASP A 216 3.18 2.67 -24.34
CA ASP A 216 3.50 2.92 -22.93
C ASP A 216 2.24 2.74 -22.05
N ASP A 217 1.06 3.06 -22.60
CA ASP A 217 -0.26 2.89 -21.98
C ASP A 217 -0.86 1.48 -22.21
N CYS A 218 -0.27 0.71 -23.13
CA CYS A 218 -0.57 -0.69 -23.40
C CYS A 218 -1.98 -0.95 -23.98
N ASP A 219 -2.64 0.03 -24.61
CA ASP A 219 -3.91 -0.20 -25.33
C ASP A 219 -3.74 -0.97 -26.65
N GLY A 220 -2.50 -1.03 -27.17
CA GLY A 220 -2.14 -1.70 -28.42
C GLY A 220 -1.96 -0.77 -29.62
N LEU A 221 -2.03 0.54 -29.40
CA LEU A 221 -1.56 1.58 -30.30
C LEU A 221 -0.17 2.06 -29.85
N ALA A 222 0.26 3.24 -30.27
CA ALA A 222 1.60 3.79 -30.03
C ALA A 222 1.62 5.25 -30.46
N ASP A 223 2.04 6.13 -29.57
CA ASP A 223 2.05 7.58 -29.71
C ASP A 223 0.65 8.22 -30.00
N GLU A 224 -0.48 7.58 -29.67
CA GLU A 224 -1.81 8.11 -30.01
C GLU A 224 -2.26 9.28 -29.12
N ASP A 225 -3.19 10.10 -29.67
CA ASP A 225 -3.70 11.36 -29.11
C ASP A 225 -2.64 12.40 -28.65
N LEU A 226 -1.34 12.14 -28.84
CA LEU A 226 -0.22 13.04 -28.59
C LEU A 226 -0.18 14.23 -29.56
N THR A 227 -0.92 15.25 -29.19
CA THR A 227 -0.95 16.55 -29.87
C THR A 227 -0.71 17.70 -28.90
N THR A 228 -0.04 18.75 -29.37
CA THR A 228 0.22 19.97 -28.59
C THR A 228 0.02 21.18 -29.48
N THR A 229 -0.58 22.23 -28.93
CA THR A 229 -0.68 23.53 -29.61
C THR A 229 0.66 24.25 -29.55
N CYS A 230 1.06 24.83 -30.66
CA CYS A 230 2.23 25.69 -30.76
C CYS A 230 1.80 27.09 -31.23
N GLN A 231 2.67 28.08 -31.00
CA GLN A 231 2.42 29.44 -31.43
C GLN A 231 3.72 30.04 -31.97
N ASP A 232 3.61 30.69 -33.13
CA ASP A 232 4.66 31.50 -33.73
C ASP A 232 4.07 32.82 -34.25
N ALA A 233 4.81 33.53 -35.11
CA ALA A 233 4.41 34.78 -35.72
C ALA A 233 3.17 34.66 -36.62
N CYS A 234 2.98 33.52 -37.33
CA CYS A 234 1.78 33.25 -38.12
C CYS A 234 0.54 32.92 -37.27
N GLY A 235 0.68 32.83 -35.94
CA GLY A 235 -0.40 32.50 -35.00
C GLY A 235 -0.31 31.09 -34.43
N SER A 236 -1.46 30.44 -34.23
CA SER A 236 -1.54 29.14 -33.54
C SER A 236 -1.54 27.96 -34.50
N GLY A 237 -0.60 27.04 -34.29
CA GLY A 237 -0.47 25.79 -35.02
C GLY A 237 -0.61 24.56 -34.11
N ILE A 238 -0.34 23.39 -34.68
CA ILE A 238 -0.30 22.13 -33.95
C ILE A 238 0.97 21.32 -34.26
N ILE A 239 1.47 20.68 -33.22
CA ILE A 239 2.51 19.65 -33.22
C ILE A 239 1.80 18.31 -32.99
N ARG A 240 2.21 17.27 -33.70
CA ARG A 240 1.73 15.89 -33.55
C ARG A 240 2.92 14.96 -33.31
N CYS A 241 2.76 13.88 -32.55
CA CYS A 241 3.71 12.78 -32.66
C CYS A 241 3.45 11.99 -33.94
N VAL A 242 4.51 11.61 -34.67
CA VAL A 242 4.42 10.72 -35.85
C VAL A 242 5.63 9.79 -35.87
N GLY A 243 5.50 8.61 -35.24
CA GLY A 243 6.52 7.56 -35.26
C GLY A 243 7.70 7.86 -34.33
N GLY A 244 7.39 8.20 -33.06
CA GLY A 244 8.36 8.51 -32.02
C GLY A 244 9.10 9.84 -32.17
N GLU A 245 8.60 10.77 -33.00
CA GLU A 245 9.14 12.12 -33.13
C GLU A 245 8.00 13.14 -33.31
N TYR A 246 8.12 14.28 -32.62
CA TYR A 246 7.19 15.40 -32.76
C TYR A 246 7.45 16.17 -34.07
N THR A 247 6.40 16.45 -34.83
CA THR A 247 6.47 17.28 -36.04
C THR A 247 6.85 18.73 -35.73
N GLU A 248 7.39 19.45 -36.70
CA GLU A 248 7.45 20.92 -36.65
C GLU A 248 6.05 21.54 -36.48
N CYS A 249 6.01 22.77 -35.97
CA CYS A 249 4.77 23.52 -35.76
C CYS A 249 4.07 23.76 -37.10
N THR A 250 2.87 23.21 -37.27
CA THR A 250 2.11 23.38 -38.53
C THR A 250 1.21 24.62 -38.43
N VAL A 251 1.70 25.75 -38.93
CA VAL A 251 0.95 27.02 -39.05
C VAL A 251 0.49 27.30 -40.50
N PRO A 252 -0.44 28.25 -40.73
CA PRO A 252 -0.79 28.71 -42.08
C PRO A 252 0.43 29.20 -42.86
N GLN A 253 0.38 29.11 -44.20
CA GLN A 253 1.55 29.42 -45.02
C GLN A 253 1.84 30.94 -45.08
N GLN A 254 3.13 31.26 -45.01
CA GLN A 254 3.71 32.58 -45.23
C GLN A 254 3.32 33.14 -46.62
N GLU A 255 2.72 34.31 -46.65
CA GLU A 255 2.50 35.14 -47.83
C GLU A 255 3.49 36.33 -47.81
N ILE A 256 3.59 37.11 -48.89
CA ILE A 256 4.41 38.33 -48.85
C ILE A 256 3.63 39.45 -48.16
N GLU A 257 4.32 40.22 -47.31
CA GLU A 257 3.80 41.40 -46.63
C GLU A 257 2.84 42.28 -47.45
N ARG A 258 1.83 42.75 -46.74
CA ARG A 258 0.77 43.64 -47.21
C ARG A 258 0.53 44.65 -46.11
N CYS A 259 0.26 45.90 -46.48
CA CYS A 259 -0.17 46.90 -45.51
C CYS A 259 -1.61 46.62 -45.05
N ASP A 260 -1.76 45.69 -44.10
CA ASP A 260 -3.02 45.29 -43.47
C ASP A 260 -2.92 45.05 -41.96
N GLY A 261 -1.73 45.25 -41.36
CA GLY A 261 -1.52 45.19 -39.91
C GLY A 261 -1.34 43.77 -39.38
N LEU A 262 -1.10 42.82 -40.27
CA LEU A 262 -0.77 41.43 -39.96
C LEU A 262 0.68 41.15 -40.38
N ASP A 263 1.37 40.34 -39.58
CA ASP A 263 2.62 39.69 -39.99
C ASP A 263 2.25 38.55 -40.95
N ASN A 264 2.36 38.81 -42.27
CA ASN A 264 1.92 37.90 -43.32
C ASN A 264 3.02 36.91 -43.73
N ASP A 265 4.30 37.32 -43.61
CA ASP A 265 5.47 36.50 -43.95
C ASP A 265 6.11 35.79 -42.72
N CYS A 266 5.68 36.20 -41.52
CA CYS A 266 5.98 35.60 -40.21
C CYS A 266 7.43 35.76 -39.75
N ASP A 267 8.11 36.85 -40.11
CA ASP A 267 9.46 37.18 -39.61
C ASP A 267 9.49 37.83 -38.20
N GLY A 268 8.33 38.27 -37.71
CA GLY A 268 8.15 38.91 -36.41
C GLY A 268 8.12 40.44 -36.44
N ALA A 269 8.22 41.06 -37.62
CA ALA A 269 7.79 42.43 -37.87
C ALA A 269 6.32 42.46 -38.38
N ILE A 270 5.76 43.66 -38.57
CA ILE A 270 4.42 43.85 -39.11
C ILE A 270 4.53 44.95 -40.16
N ASP A 271 3.98 44.72 -41.35
CA ASP A 271 3.98 45.65 -42.47
C ASP A 271 5.42 46.14 -42.88
N GLU A 272 6.46 45.31 -42.80
CA GLU A 272 7.85 45.71 -43.07
C GLU A 272 8.22 45.75 -44.57
N GLY A 273 7.86 46.84 -45.24
CA GLY A 273 8.33 47.08 -46.60
C GLY A 273 8.18 48.53 -47.07
N SER A 274 9.15 49.02 -47.84
CA SER A 274 9.06 50.37 -48.44
C SER A 274 8.02 50.46 -49.56
N ASP A 275 7.63 49.33 -50.14
CA ASP A 275 6.87 49.24 -51.38
C ASP A 275 5.43 48.68 -51.16
N LEU A 276 4.98 48.57 -49.90
CA LEU A 276 3.64 48.07 -49.54
C LEU A 276 2.51 49.02 -49.94
N CYS A 277 2.83 50.31 -50.18
CA CYS A 277 1.86 51.37 -50.42
C CYS A 277 2.10 52.16 -51.71
N GLY A 278 1.06 52.91 -52.12
CA GLY A 278 1.11 53.79 -53.28
C GLY A 278 2.08 54.96 -53.12
N ALA A 279 2.52 55.53 -54.23
CA ALA A 279 3.56 56.57 -54.24
C ALA A 279 3.17 57.82 -53.41
N GLY A 280 3.85 58.00 -52.27
CA GLY A 280 3.65 59.11 -51.32
C GLY A 280 2.98 58.72 -50.01
N GLN A 281 2.41 57.51 -49.92
CA GLN A 281 1.79 56.95 -48.72
C GLN A 281 2.80 56.09 -47.96
N VAL A 282 2.63 56.00 -46.65
CA VAL A 282 3.40 55.10 -45.76
C VAL A 282 2.42 54.09 -45.17
N CYS A 283 2.86 52.86 -44.94
CA CYS A 283 2.05 51.94 -44.15
C CYS A 283 2.09 52.35 -42.68
N ALA A 284 0.94 52.67 -42.10
CA ALA A 284 0.80 53.03 -40.70
C ALA A 284 -0.51 52.45 -40.18
N PHE A 285 -0.45 51.69 -39.09
CA PHE A 285 -1.62 51.04 -38.48
C PHE A 285 -2.41 50.16 -39.48
N GLY A 286 -1.72 49.30 -40.24
CA GLY A 286 -2.33 48.42 -41.25
C GLY A 286 -3.05 49.15 -42.39
N ASN A 287 -2.72 50.42 -42.63
CA ASN A 287 -3.37 51.24 -43.65
C ASN A 287 -2.34 52.11 -44.39
N CYS A 288 -2.47 52.19 -45.73
CA CYS A 288 -1.68 53.12 -46.52
C CYS A 288 -2.18 54.55 -46.31
N ALA A 289 -1.49 55.31 -45.45
CA ALA A 289 -1.90 56.64 -45.04
C ALA A 289 -1.00 57.73 -45.64
N ASP A 290 -1.61 58.88 -45.96
CA ASP A 290 -0.85 60.09 -46.29
C ASP A 290 -0.28 60.70 -44.99
N PRO A 291 1.01 61.09 -44.94
CA PRO A 291 1.55 61.80 -43.79
C PRO A 291 0.96 63.20 -43.65
N CYS A 292 0.68 63.63 -42.42
CA CYS A 292 0.10 64.93 -42.08
C CYS A 292 0.96 65.73 -41.11
N VAL A 293 0.86 67.05 -41.23
CA VAL A 293 1.49 68.02 -40.34
C VAL A 293 0.43 69.07 -40.00
N ASN A 294 0.34 69.49 -38.74
CA ASN A 294 -0.64 70.48 -38.25
C ASN A 294 -2.13 70.10 -38.45
N ASN A 295 -2.49 68.81 -38.32
CA ASN A 295 -3.86 68.30 -38.49
C ASN A 295 -4.51 68.50 -39.87
N GLU A 296 -3.73 68.80 -40.92
CA GLU A 296 -4.26 68.97 -42.27
C GLU A 296 -4.49 67.62 -42.98
N CYS A 297 -5.70 67.06 -42.81
CA CYS A 297 -6.14 65.85 -43.50
C CYS A 297 -7.33 66.09 -44.44
N ASN A 298 -7.37 65.37 -45.56
CA ASN A 298 -8.42 65.51 -46.56
C ASN A 298 -9.68 64.73 -46.19
N GLY A 299 -10.85 65.39 -46.25
CA GLY A 299 -12.15 64.74 -46.06
C GLY A 299 -12.50 64.48 -44.60
N ASN A 300 -12.78 63.22 -44.26
CA ASN A 300 -13.21 62.79 -42.92
C ASN A 300 -12.07 62.14 -42.09
N LEU A 301 -10.84 62.19 -42.60
CA LEU A 301 -9.66 61.62 -41.97
C LEU A 301 -9.16 62.54 -40.84
N GLN A 302 -8.55 61.95 -39.81
CA GLN A 302 -7.91 62.66 -38.71
C GLN A 302 -6.40 62.42 -38.75
N CYS A 303 -5.63 63.41 -38.30
CA CYS A 303 -4.19 63.29 -38.16
C CYS A 303 -3.90 62.65 -36.81
N ILE A 304 -3.47 61.39 -36.82
CA ILE A 304 -3.12 60.61 -35.63
C ILE A 304 -1.68 60.13 -35.84
N ASP A 305 -0.81 60.44 -34.88
CA ASP A 305 0.64 60.19 -34.93
C ASP A 305 1.35 60.57 -36.24
N GLY A 306 0.88 61.66 -36.86
CA GLY A 306 1.46 62.20 -38.11
C GLY A 306 0.96 61.53 -39.39
N PHE A 307 -0.10 60.71 -39.34
CA PHE A 307 -0.73 60.11 -40.52
C PHE A 307 -2.24 60.39 -40.59
N CYS A 308 -2.75 60.59 -41.81
CA CYS A 308 -4.18 60.79 -42.08
C CYS A 308 -4.91 59.45 -42.14
N ILE A 309 -5.48 59.04 -41.00
CA ILE A 309 -6.26 57.80 -40.90
C ILE A 309 -7.75 58.12 -40.65
N SER A 310 -8.64 57.25 -41.11
CA SER A 310 -10.04 57.28 -40.71
C SER A 310 -10.15 56.62 -39.34
N ASP A 311 -10.74 57.31 -38.35
CA ASP A 311 -11.14 56.73 -37.05
C ASP A 311 -11.80 55.36 -37.27
N PRO A 312 -11.10 54.24 -36.98
CA PRO A 312 -11.58 52.91 -37.36
C PRO A 312 -12.84 52.50 -36.59
N CYS A 313 -13.06 53.09 -35.41
CA CYS A 313 -14.20 52.81 -34.56
C CYS A 313 -15.43 53.66 -34.90
N ARG A 314 -15.33 54.59 -35.87
CA ARG A 314 -16.39 55.52 -36.24
C ARG A 314 -17.57 54.85 -36.94
N GLY A 315 -18.51 54.34 -36.14
CA GLY A 315 -19.73 53.68 -36.62
C GLY A 315 -19.73 52.16 -36.41
N VAL A 316 -18.63 51.60 -35.89
CA VAL A 316 -18.59 50.23 -35.39
C VAL A 316 -19.54 50.12 -34.20
N ARG A 317 -20.43 49.14 -34.22
CA ARG A 317 -21.33 48.79 -33.11
C ARG A 317 -20.99 47.40 -32.64
N CYS A 318 -20.35 47.32 -31.49
CA CYS A 318 -20.01 46.06 -30.87
C CYS A 318 -21.18 45.51 -30.05
N ASP A 319 -21.27 44.18 -29.96
CA ASP A 319 -22.25 43.50 -29.12
C ASP A 319 -21.99 43.73 -27.62
N ALA A 320 -22.99 43.47 -26.79
CA ALA A 320 -22.96 43.77 -25.36
C ALA A 320 -21.79 43.03 -24.65
N GLY A 321 -20.83 43.81 -24.14
CA GLY A 321 -19.63 43.31 -23.45
C GLY A 321 -18.34 43.38 -24.27
N LEU A 322 -18.42 43.78 -25.54
CA LEU A 322 -17.28 44.09 -26.41
C LEU A 322 -17.11 45.61 -26.55
N PHE A 323 -15.89 46.08 -26.81
CA PHE A 323 -15.63 47.50 -27.14
C PHE A 323 -14.76 47.61 -28.39
N CYS A 324 -14.87 48.74 -29.11
CA CYS A 324 -14.05 48.94 -30.30
C CYS A 324 -12.66 49.45 -29.91
N PHE A 325 -11.62 48.76 -30.38
CA PHE A 325 -10.22 49.18 -30.28
C PHE A 325 -9.56 48.99 -31.65
N LEU A 326 -8.98 50.06 -32.20
CA LEU A 326 -8.39 50.10 -33.55
C LEU A 326 -9.28 49.63 -34.72
N GLY A 327 -10.59 49.46 -34.50
CA GLY A 327 -11.58 49.05 -35.51
C GLY A 327 -12.27 47.73 -35.17
N ASP A 328 -11.64 46.91 -34.33
CA ASP A 328 -12.14 45.60 -33.95
C ASP A 328 -12.92 45.63 -32.63
N CYS A 329 -13.97 44.81 -32.56
CA CYS A 329 -14.76 44.60 -31.36
C CYS A 329 -14.07 43.59 -30.43
N VAL A 330 -13.08 44.06 -29.69
CA VAL A 330 -12.33 43.24 -28.73
C VAL A 330 -13.15 42.92 -27.48
N THR A 331 -12.90 41.73 -26.93
CA THR A 331 -13.46 41.31 -25.64
C THR A 331 -12.87 42.14 -24.51
N ARG A 332 -13.69 42.46 -23.50
CA ARG A 332 -13.16 42.92 -22.21
C ARG A 332 -12.24 41.80 -21.66
N PRO A 333 -11.08 42.12 -21.03
CA PRO A 333 -10.03 41.14 -20.70
C PRO A 333 -10.46 39.86 -19.96
N CYS A 334 -11.61 39.88 -19.30
CA CYS A 334 -12.14 38.76 -18.51
C CYS A 334 -13.14 37.83 -19.23
N VAL A 335 -13.45 38.06 -20.51
CA VAL A 335 -14.34 37.14 -21.26
C VAL A 335 -13.57 35.87 -21.63
N GLY A 336 -14.01 34.73 -21.08
CA GLY A 336 -13.37 33.42 -21.31
C GLY A 336 -12.40 32.97 -20.22
N VAL A 337 -11.97 33.89 -19.35
CA VAL A 337 -11.12 33.59 -18.19
C VAL A 337 -11.93 32.84 -17.13
N ARG A 338 -11.58 31.59 -16.87
CA ARG A 338 -12.19 30.77 -15.80
C ARG A 338 -11.30 30.76 -14.57
N CYS A 339 -11.60 31.62 -13.61
CA CYS A 339 -10.91 31.65 -12.33
C CYS A 339 -11.34 30.48 -11.44
N GLY A 340 -10.40 29.99 -10.61
CA GLY A 340 -10.66 28.94 -9.63
C GLY A 340 -11.65 29.40 -8.55
N VAL A 341 -12.28 28.44 -7.85
CA VAL A 341 -13.31 28.71 -6.85
C VAL A 341 -12.80 29.74 -5.82
N GLY A 342 -13.51 30.86 -5.69
CA GLY A 342 -13.16 31.96 -4.78
C GLY A 342 -12.38 33.11 -5.39
N ASN A 343 -11.96 33.04 -6.66
CA ASN A 343 -11.29 34.12 -7.38
C ASN A 343 -12.19 34.73 -8.46
N GLU A 344 -12.06 36.04 -8.67
CA GLU A 344 -12.72 36.80 -9.75
C GLU A 344 -11.68 37.32 -10.76
N CYS A 345 -12.09 37.58 -11.99
CA CYS A 345 -11.18 38.14 -13.00
C CYS A 345 -11.16 39.67 -12.91
N SER A 346 -9.97 40.22 -12.75
CA SER A 346 -9.67 41.66 -12.78
C SER A 346 -8.68 41.94 -13.89
N ASN A 347 -9.10 42.71 -14.90
CA ASN A 347 -8.27 43.15 -16.03
C ASN A 347 -7.48 42.02 -16.75
N GLY A 348 -8.05 40.81 -16.84
CA GLY A 348 -7.45 39.65 -17.51
C GLY A 348 -6.76 38.66 -16.57
N VAL A 349 -6.57 39.03 -15.29
CA VAL A 349 -5.89 38.22 -14.28
C VAL A 349 -6.90 37.73 -13.23
N CYS A 350 -6.82 36.46 -12.84
CA CYS A 350 -7.58 35.94 -11.72
C CYS A 350 -6.99 36.40 -10.39
N VAL A 351 -7.80 37.08 -9.57
CA VAL A 351 -7.44 37.59 -8.26
C VAL A 351 -8.46 37.18 -7.21
N GLU A 352 -8.03 37.15 -5.95
CA GLU A 352 -8.94 37.03 -4.82
C GLU A 352 -9.75 38.34 -4.71
N PRO A 353 -11.08 38.31 -4.45
CA PRO A 353 -11.88 39.52 -4.30
C PRO A 353 -11.32 40.45 -3.23
N ASP A 354 -11.04 41.68 -3.62
CA ASP A 354 -10.48 42.72 -2.76
C ASP A 354 -11.21 44.06 -3.00
N CYS A 355 -10.95 45.05 -2.16
CA CYS A 355 -11.70 46.31 -2.24
C CYS A 355 -11.43 47.18 -3.47
N TYR A 356 -10.49 46.82 -4.37
CA TYR A 356 -10.37 47.47 -5.67
C TYR A 356 -11.41 46.96 -6.67
N LEU A 357 -12.02 45.80 -6.40
CA LEU A 357 -13.17 45.27 -7.12
C LEU A 357 -14.49 45.64 -6.43
N ASP A 358 -14.61 45.36 -5.14
CA ASP A 358 -15.88 45.50 -4.40
C ASP A 358 -16.15 46.94 -3.90
N GLY A 359 -15.14 47.80 -3.90
CA GLY A 359 -15.18 49.12 -3.26
C GLY A 359 -15.14 49.04 -1.73
N CYS A 360 -15.23 50.20 -1.07
CA CYS A 360 -15.23 50.29 0.39
C CYS A 360 -16.50 50.94 0.96
N PRO A 361 -16.97 50.49 2.14
CA PRO A 361 -18.18 51.03 2.76
C PRO A 361 -17.92 52.39 3.43
N GLY A 362 -18.72 53.39 3.10
CA GLY A 362 -18.63 54.73 3.69
C GLY A 362 -17.52 55.58 3.07
N GLU A 363 -16.82 56.36 3.91
CA GLU A 363 -15.68 57.22 3.50
C GLU A 363 -14.33 56.47 3.64
N GLN A 364 -14.35 55.14 3.65
CA GLN A 364 -13.14 54.31 3.74
C GLN A 364 -12.44 54.21 2.38
N ILE A 365 -11.11 54.15 2.40
CA ILE A 365 -10.29 53.95 1.20
C ILE A 365 -9.74 52.53 1.15
N CYS A 366 -9.54 52.02 -0.06
CA CYS A 366 -8.92 50.73 -0.27
C CYS A 366 -7.39 50.88 -0.20
N LEU A 367 -6.74 50.12 0.69
CA LEU A 367 -5.29 50.13 0.87
C LEU A 367 -4.75 48.70 0.94
N ASN A 368 -3.95 48.30 -0.04
CA ASN A 368 -3.41 46.95 -0.19
C ASN A 368 -4.50 45.85 -0.22
N GLY A 369 -5.68 46.17 -0.80
CA GLY A 369 -6.80 45.24 -0.93
C GLY A 369 -7.71 45.12 0.30
N ALA A 370 -7.44 45.86 1.38
CA ALA A 370 -8.33 45.96 2.54
C ALA A 370 -8.91 47.37 2.71
N CYS A 371 -10.18 47.46 3.09
CA CYS A 371 -10.80 48.74 3.44
C CYS A 371 -10.31 49.23 4.80
N GLY A 372 -9.89 50.49 4.84
CA GLY A 372 -9.51 51.19 6.06
C GLY A 372 -10.01 52.62 6.05
N ASP A 373 -10.13 53.20 7.24
CA ASP A 373 -10.29 54.65 7.36
C ASP A 373 -9.05 55.33 6.77
N ASP A 374 -9.22 56.41 5.99
CA ASP A 374 -8.11 57.14 5.40
C ASP A 374 -7.16 57.67 6.50
N PRO A 375 -5.89 57.21 6.57
CA PRO A 375 -4.93 57.66 7.58
C PRO A 375 -4.60 59.16 7.50
N CYS A 376 -4.91 59.81 6.37
CA CYS A 376 -4.74 61.24 6.16
C CYS A 376 -5.98 62.07 6.53
N LEU A 377 -7.13 61.44 6.80
CA LEU A 377 -8.37 62.15 7.08
C LEU A 377 -8.29 62.94 8.39
N GLY A 378 -8.36 64.27 8.28
CA GLY A 378 -8.25 65.19 9.41
C GLY A 378 -6.82 65.46 9.90
N LEU A 379 -5.82 64.92 9.21
CA LEU A 379 -4.40 65.16 9.51
C LEU A 379 -3.94 66.45 8.81
N THR A 380 -3.41 67.41 9.58
CA THR A 380 -2.92 68.69 9.05
C THR A 380 -1.40 68.76 9.11
N CYS A 381 -0.75 68.89 7.96
CA CYS A 381 0.70 69.01 7.84
C CYS A 381 1.18 70.47 7.88
N ASP A 382 2.46 70.65 8.19
CA ASP A 382 3.14 71.96 8.12
C ASP A 382 3.16 72.53 6.70
N GLU A 383 3.39 73.84 6.57
CA GLU A 383 3.46 74.54 5.27
C GLU A 383 4.49 73.89 4.32
N GLY A 384 4.03 73.50 3.12
CA GLY A 384 4.85 72.78 2.13
C GLY A 384 4.98 71.27 2.38
N ALA A 385 4.24 70.69 3.33
CA ALA A 385 4.12 69.25 3.52
C ALA A 385 2.69 68.75 3.22
N PHE A 386 2.59 67.50 2.82
CA PHE A 386 1.36 66.82 2.42
C PHE A 386 1.26 65.47 3.15
N CYS A 387 0.05 64.90 3.25
CA CYS A 387 -0.11 63.60 3.87
C CYS A 387 -0.02 62.48 2.83
N ARG A 388 0.80 61.47 3.14
CA ARG A 388 0.90 60.21 2.40
C ARG A 388 0.89 59.07 3.40
N ARG A 389 -0.11 58.18 3.31
CA ARG A 389 -0.23 56.98 4.17
C ARG A 389 -0.20 57.28 5.69
N GLY A 390 -0.68 58.45 6.10
CA GLY A 390 -0.76 58.88 7.50
C GLY A 390 0.48 59.59 8.05
N GLU A 391 1.50 59.82 7.23
CA GLU A 391 2.69 60.60 7.59
C GLU A 391 2.77 61.91 6.79
N CYS A 392 3.24 62.98 7.43
CA CYS A 392 3.53 64.25 6.76
C CYS A 392 4.89 64.19 6.07
N VAL A 393 4.87 64.20 4.74
CA VAL A 393 6.05 64.25 3.86
C VAL A 393 6.14 65.62 3.19
N ARG A 394 7.35 66.11 2.87
CA ARG A 394 7.49 67.42 2.22
C ARG A 394 7.19 67.30 0.73
N SER A 395 6.47 68.28 0.19
CA SER A 395 6.28 68.43 -1.26
C SER A 395 7.61 68.74 -1.94
N CYS A 396 7.74 68.31 -3.20
CA CYS A 396 8.87 68.67 -4.06
C CYS A 396 8.68 70.02 -4.77
N THR A 397 7.50 70.63 -4.67
CA THR A 397 7.23 71.99 -5.15
C THR A 397 8.21 73.01 -4.56
N GLY A 398 9.01 73.65 -5.41
CA GLY A 398 10.00 74.65 -5.02
C GLY A 398 11.36 74.09 -4.57
N VAL A 399 11.60 72.78 -4.71
CA VAL A 399 12.90 72.15 -4.42
C VAL A 399 13.75 72.08 -5.70
N GLU A 400 14.74 72.97 -5.82
CA GLU A 400 15.69 72.96 -6.94
C GLU A 400 16.80 71.90 -6.72
N CYS A 401 16.67 70.76 -7.41
CA CYS A 401 17.68 69.70 -7.38
C CYS A 401 18.80 69.90 -8.41
N GLY A 402 19.97 69.30 -8.13
CA GLY A 402 21.14 69.36 -9.01
C GLY A 402 20.94 68.59 -10.32
N ALA A 403 21.79 68.87 -11.32
CA ALA A 403 21.75 68.13 -12.58
C ALA A 403 21.98 66.63 -12.34
N GLY A 404 21.01 65.81 -12.73
CA GLY A 404 21.00 64.36 -12.51
C GLY A 404 20.47 63.90 -11.15
N GLN A 405 19.70 64.76 -10.47
CA GLN A 405 19.01 64.42 -9.23
C GLN A 405 17.50 64.59 -9.40
N SER A 406 16.73 63.68 -8.82
CA SER A 406 15.27 63.78 -8.70
C SER A 406 14.88 64.17 -7.27
N CYS A 407 13.78 64.90 -7.12
CA CYS A 407 13.22 65.18 -5.80
C CYS A 407 12.28 64.04 -5.38
N ARG A 408 12.35 63.68 -4.11
CA ARG A 408 11.37 62.82 -3.40
C ARG A 408 11.26 63.33 -1.97
N ASP A 409 10.04 63.43 -1.42
CA ASP A 409 9.82 63.87 -0.03
C ASP A 409 10.50 65.21 0.34
N GLY A 410 10.61 66.13 -0.62
CA GLY A 410 11.26 67.43 -0.46
C GLY A 410 12.79 67.38 -0.32
N ALA A 411 13.42 66.26 -0.67
CA ALA A 411 14.87 66.08 -0.69
C ALA A 411 15.35 65.58 -2.06
N CYS A 412 16.56 65.99 -2.45
CA CYS A 412 17.16 65.59 -3.73
C CYS A 412 17.97 64.30 -3.57
N PHE A 413 17.72 63.34 -4.45
CA PHE A 413 18.43 62.07 -4.54
C PHE A 413 19.07 61.96 -5.92
N ASP A 414 20.25 61.35 -6.01
CA ASP A 414 20.89 61.05 -7.30
C ASP A 414 20.00 60.08 -8.08
N ASP A 415 19.57 60.46 -9.29
CA ASP A 415 18.79 59.59 -10.17
C ASP A 415 19.73 58.64 -10.92
N PRO A 416 19.69 57.32 -10.67
CA PRO A 416 20.58 56.37 -11.35
C PRO A 416 20.42 56.35 -12.87
N CYS A 417 19.28 56.84 -13.39
CA CYS A 417 18.97 56.87 -14.81
C CYS A 417 19.25 58.22 -15.49
N ALA A 418 19.67 59.24 -14.74
CA ALA A 418 20.00 60.54 -15.32
C ALA A 418 21.23 60.45 -16.24
N GLY A 419 21.02 60.75 -17.53
CA GLY A 419 22.07 60.71 -18.55
C GLY A 419 22.39 59.30 -19.08
N VAL A 420 21.56 58.30 -18.78
CA VAL A 420 21.68 56.94 -19.34
C VAL A 420 20.91 56.87 -20.67
N GLU A 421 21.63 56.71 -21.78
CA GLU A 421 21.04 56.47 -23.11
C GLU A 421 20.88 54.95 -23.35
N CYS A 422 19.65 54.49 -23.53
CA CYS A 422 19.33 53.08 -23.82
C CYS A 422 19.12 52.83 -25.31
N GLN A 423 19.26 51.56 -25.73
CA GLN A 423 19.01 51.14 -27.11
C GLN A 423 17.51 51.16 -27.45
N SER A 424 17.17 51.15 -28.74
CA SER A 424 15.76 51.16 -29.18
C SER A 424 14.96 50.01 -28.53
N GLY A 425 13.79 50.33 -27.96
CA GLY A 425 12.96 49.38 -27.21
C GLY A 425 13.42 49.08 -25.78
N GLN A 426 14.38 49.83 -25.23
CA GLN A 426 14.81 49.73 -23.83
C GLN A 426 14.57 51.04 -23.06
N ARG A 427 14.29 50.92 -21.77
CA ARG A 427 14.18 52.03 -20.80
C ARG A 427 15.17 51.79 -19.66
N CYS A 428 15.59 52.86 -18.98
CA CYS A 428 16.44 52.74 -17.81
C CYS A 428 15.62 52.47 -16.56
N PHE A 429 16.01 51.46 -15.79
CA PHE A 429 15.50 51.17 -14.44
C PHE A 429 16.70 50.97 -13.51
N GLY A 430 16.76 51.71 -12.40
CA GLY A 430 17.86 51.61 -11.42
C GLY A 430 19.28 51.82 -11.97
N GLY A 431 19.42 52.53 -13.11
CA GLY A 431 20.70 52.74 -13.80
C GLY A 431 21.09 51.66 -14.80
N VAL A 432 20.19 50.71 -15.09
CA VAL A 432 20.38 49.63 -16.06
C VAL A 432 19.35 49.75 -17.19
N CYS A 433 19.79 49.68 -18.44
CA CYS A 433 18.89 49.58 -19.59
C CYS A 433 18.33 48.16 -19.71
N SER A 434 17.02 48.01 -19.61
CA SER A 434 16.30 46.77 -19.92
C SER A 434 15.15 47.04 -20.89
N ARG A 435 14.60 46.00 -21.50
CA ARG A 435 13.22 46.11 -22.02
C ARG A 435 12.30 46.44 -20.85
N ASP A 436 11.22 47.16 -21.14
CA ASP A 436 10.24 47.54 -20.11
C ASP A 436 9.65 46.27 -19.46
N PRO A 437 9.90 46.01 -18.16
CA PRO A 437 9.38 44.81 -17.50
C PRO A 437 7.86 44.81 -17.41
N CYS A 438 7.21 45.97 -17.60
CA CYS A 438 5.77 46.13 -17.58
C CYS A 438 5.09 45.91 -18.95
N LEU A 439 5.86 45.72 -20.03
CA LEU A 439 5.31 45.59 -21.39
C LEU A 439 4.32 44.41 -21.54
N THR A 440 4.49 43.36 -20.74
CA THR A 440 3.65 42.15 -20.76
C THR A 440 2.93 41.91 -19.42
N VAL A 441 2.93 42.89 -18.51
CA VAL A 441 2.34 42.74 -17.16
C VAL A 441 0.97 43.41 -17.13
N GLN A 442 -0.08 42.59 -17.17
CA GLN A 442 -1.45 43.05 -16.92
C GLN A 442 -1.68 43.12 -15.41
N CYS A 443 -1.88 44.32 -14.88
CA CYS A 443 -2.21 44.49 -13.46
C CYS A 443 -3.72 44.51 -13.21
N PRO A 444 -4.17 43.94 -12.08
CA PRO A 444 -5.54 44.08 -11.60
C PRO A 444 -5.94 45.55 -11.45
N VAL A 445 -7.24 45.82 -11.48
CA VAL A 445 -7.83 47.14 -11.19
C VAL A 445 -7.28 47.67 -9.85
N GLY A 446 -7.00 48.98 -9.78
CA GLY A 446 -6.42 49.64 -8.61
C GLY A 446 -4.90 49.50 -8.44
N ARG A 447 -4.23 48.74 -9.31
CA ARG A 447 -2.78 48.52 -9.27
C ARG A 447 -2.10 48.92 -10.58
N VAL A 448 -0.90 49.46 -10.46
CA VAL A 448 -0.05 49.86 -11.60
C VAL A 448 1.18 48.96 -11.64
N CYS A 449 1.74 48.71 -12.82
CA CYS A 449 3.01 48.00 -12.91
C CYS A 449 4.18 48.95 -12.60
N ALA A 450 5.02 48.57 -11.65
CA ALA A 450 6.32 49.18 -11.39
C ALA A 450 7.38 48.08 -11.33
N GLU A 451 8.47 48.25 -12.09
CA GLU A 451 9.60 47.30 -12.15
C GLU A 451 9.19 45.83 -12.45
N GLY A 452 8.06 45.63 -13.16
CA GLY A 452 7.53 44.31 -13.52
C GLY A 452 6.63 43.67 -12.46
N LEU A 453 6.34 44.38 -11.36
CA LEU A 453 5.43 43.94 -10.31
C LEU A 453 4.19 44.85 -10.28
N CYS A 454 3.03 44.26 -10.03
CA CYS A 454 1.81 45.02 -9.78
C CYS A 454 1.83 45.57 -8.36
N VAL A 455 2.02 46.88 -8.25
CA VAL A 455 2.05 47.62 -6.99
C VAL A 455 0.80 48.48 -6.87
N GLU A 456 0.50 48.87 -5.65
CA GLU A 456 -0.47 49.91 -5.33
C GLU A 456 -0.18 51.19 -6.13
N GLU A 457 -1.22 51.83 -6.66
CA GLU A 457 -1.07 53.14 -7.28
C GLU A 457 -0.43 54.12 -6.28
N PRO A 458 0.76 54.69 -6.55
CA PRO A 458 1.49 55.48 -5.55
C PRO A 458 0.76 56.74 -5.05
N CYS A 459 -0.26 57.18 -5.80
CA CYS A 459 -1.09 58.34 -5.50
C CYS A 459 -2.42 58.00 -4.80
N ASN A 460 -2.74 56.72 -4.63
CA ASN A 460 -3.90 56.29 -3.84
C ASN A 460 -3.70 56.68 -2.36
N GLY A 461 -4.64 57.44 -1.79
CA GLY A 461 -4.54 57.98 -0.42
C GLY A 461 -3.48 59.09 -0.25
N VAL A 462 -3.17 59.84 -1.32
CA VAL A 462 -2.34 61.06 -1.24
C VAL A 462 -3.22 62.30 -1.34
N THR A 463 -3.14 63.19 -0.34
CA THR A 463 -3.83 64.49 -0.36
C THR A 463 -2.81 65.61 -0.58
N CYS A 464 -2.73 66.11 -1.82
CA CYS A 464 -1.85 67.22 -2.16
C CYS A 464 -2.40 68.59 -1.72
N PRO A 465 -1.53 69.59 -1.45
CA PRO A 465 -1.94 70.97 -1.20
C PRO A 465 -2.54 71.63 -2.46
N ASP A 466 -3.30 72.71 -2.28
CA ASP A 466 -3.93 73.45 -3.39
C ASP A 466 -2.93 73.84 -4.50
N GLY A 467 -3.24 73.48 -5.76
CA GLY A 467 -2.41 73.76 -6.93
C GLY A 467 -1.27 72.75 -7.19
N GLN A 468 -1.39 71.54 -6.63
CA GLN A 468 -0.48 70.42 -6.84
C GLN A 468 -1.25 69.12 -7.08
N GLY A 469 -0.79 68.32 -8.02
CA GLY A 469 -1.24 66.95 -8.24
C GLY A 469 -0.21 65.93 -7.77
N CYS A 470 -0.65 64.70 -7.56
CA CYS A 470 0.26 63.61 -7.23
C CYS A 470 0.83 62.97 -8.51
N LEU A 471 2.15 62.81 -8.55
CA LEU A 471 2.88 62.06 -9.58
C LEU A 471 3.83 61.08 -8.89
N ALA A 472 3.70 59.78 -9.19
CA ALA A 472 4.52 58.71 -8.61
C ALA A 472 4.59 58.67 -7.05
N GLY A 473 3.60 59.27 -6.37
CA GLY A 473 3.52 59.31 -4.90
C GLY A 473 4.10 60.58 -4.26
N ASP A 474 4.57 61.54 -5.05
CA ASP A 474 5.00 62.87 -4.61
C ASP A 474 4.06 63.95 -5.17
N CYS A 475 3.79 65.00 -4.39
CA CYS A 475 3.04 66.16 -4.87
C CYS A 475 3.96 67.10 -5.66
N VAL A 476 3.55 67.41 -6.89
CA VAL A 476 4.24 68.29 -7.84
C VAL A 476 3.27 69.38 -8.33
N PRO A 477 3.76 70.53 -8.84
CA PRO A 477 2.89 71.55 -9.45
C PRO A 477 2.03 70.96 -10.56
N ASP A 478 0.77 71.43 -10.69
CA ASP A 478 -0.13 70.96 -11.75
C ASP A 478 0.44 71.16 -13.17
N ASP A 479 1.28 72.19 -13.37
CA ASP A 479 1.97 72.49 -14.64
C ASP A 479 3.05 71.45 -15.02
N ASP A 480 3.55 70.64 -14.06
CA ASP A 480 4.58 69.61 -14.26
C ASP A 480 4.00 68.20 -14.45
N LEU A 481 2.67 68.03 -14.38
CA LEU A 481 2.00 66.76 -14.64
C LEU A 481 2.02 66.43 -16.14
N PRO A 482 2.18 65.15 -16.54
CA PRO A 482 2.08 64.76 -17.94
C PRO A 482 0.66 65.03 -18.47
N ASP A 483 0.55 65.71 -19.62
CA ASP A 483 -0.72 65.92 -20.32
C ASP A 483 -1.21 64.59 -20.91
N LEU A 484 -1.96 63.84 -20.12
CA LEU A 484 -2.56 62.54 -20.49
C LEU A 484 -3.75 62.69 -21.45
N GLY A 485 -4.04 63.90 -21.93
CA GLY A 485 -5.21 64.20 -22.75
C GLY A 485 -6.51 64.11 -21.97
N VAL A 486 -7.59 64.60 -22.59
CA VAL A 486 -8.90 64.64 -21.93
C VAL A 486 -9.54 63.25 -21.97
N MET A 487 -9.37 62.46 -20.91
CA MET A 487 -10.24 61.32 -20.65
C MET A 487 -11.69 61.83 -20.54
N PRO A 488 -12.68 61.20 -21.20
CA PRO A 488 -14.06 61.64 -21.09
C PRO A 488 -14.57 61.42 -19.67
N ASP A 489 -14.97 62.53 -19.04
CA ASP A 489 -15.60 62.61 -17.72
C ASP A 489 -16.72 61.55 -17.56
N PHE A 490 -16.45 60.54 -16.73
CA PHE A 490 -17.45 59.55 -16.30
C PHE A 490 -18.35 60.18 -15.25
N GLY A 491 -19.21 61.10 -15.70
CA GLY A 491 -20.28 61.67 -14.89
C GLY A 491 -21.23 60.59 -14.40
N LEU A 492 -21.01 60.12 -13.17
CA LEU A 492 -21.95 59.28 -12.44
C LEU A 492 -23.30 60.03 -12.36
N PRO A 493 -24.43 59.43 -12.78
CA PRO A 493 -25.72 60.05 -12.58
C PRO A 493 -26.02 60.07 -11.07
N PRO A 494 -26.46 61.20 -10.49
CA PRO A 494 -26.80 61.25 -9.07
C PRO A 494 -28.03 60.38 -8.79
N GLU A 495 -27.93 59.57 -7.74
CA GLU A 495 -29.10 58.98 -7.11
C GLU A 495 -29.94 60.09 -6.44
N ASP A 496 -31.21 60.22 -6.80
CA ASP A 496 -32.16 61.06 -6.07
C ASP A 496 -33.41 60.24 -5.67
N LEU A 497 -33.39 59.75 -4.43
CA LEU A 497 -34.56 59.18 -3.76
C LEU A 497 -35.41 60.32 -3.15
N GLY A 498 -36.06 61.10 -4.02
CA GLY A 498 -36.91 62.25 -3.65
C GLY A 498 -38.41 62.02 -3.89
N VAL A 499 -39.12 61.42 -2.94
CA VAL A 499 -40.58 61.20 -3.02
C VAL A 499 -41.37 62.48 -2.72
N SER A 500 -42.24 62.93 -3.63
CA SER A 500 -43.56 63.47 -3.26
C SER A 500 -44.53 63.66 -4.44
N ASP A 501 -45.81 63.41 -4.14
CA ASP A 501 -47.03 63.52 -4.95
C ASP A 501 -47.11 64.63 -6.03
N ALA A 502 -47.63 64.29 -7.23
CA ALA A 502 -49.01 64.66 -7.60
C ALA A 502 -49.49 64.16 -9.00
N ASP A 503 -50.69 63.58 -8.98
CA ASP A 503 -51.77 63.66 -9.98
C ASP A 503 -51.68 63.16 -11.45
N ILE A 504 -52.44 62.06 -11.66
CA ILE A 504 -53.55 61.91 -12.64
C ILE A 504 -53.25 61.59 -14.12
N GLY A 505 -53.74 60.40 -14.52
CA GLY A 505 -54.18 60.06 -15.88
C GLY A 505 -53.19 59.19 -16.66
N GLY A 506 -53.54 58.01 -17.20
CA GLY A 506 -54.85 57.37 -17.36
C GLY A 506 -54.96 56.75 -18.76
N GLY A 507 -54.61 55.47 -18.89
CA GLY A 507 -54.63 54.75 -20.19
C GLY A 507 -54.73 53.24 -20.00
N THR A 508 -55.72 52.62 -20.65
CA THR A 508 -56.14 51.22 -20.44
C THR A 508 -55.33 50.20 -21.24
N PRO A 509 -55.19 48.94 -20.77
CA PRO A 509 -54.49 47.86 -21.48
C PRO A 509 -55.36 47.22 -22.58
N ARG A 510 -54.71 46.60 -23.58
CA ARG A 510 -55.32 45.64 -24.52
C ARG A 510 -54.35 44.52 -24.95
N ASP A 511 -54.69 43.32 -24.50
CA ASP A 511 -54.61 42.01 -25.18
C ASP A 511 -53.51 41.74 -26.23
N ALA A 512 -52.51 40.94 -25.82
CA ALA A 512 -52.30 39.54 -26.26
C ALA A 512 -51.08 38.99 -25.49
N GLY A 513 -51.04 37.79 -24.92
CA GLY A 513 -51.96 36.65 -25.00
C GLY A 513 -51.35 35.52 -25.83
N LEU A 514 -50.62 34.60 -25.19
CA LEU A 514 -50.49 33.16 -25.51
C LEU A 514 -49.52 32.46 -24.50
N ASP A 515 -50.06 31.70 -23.55
CA ASP A 515 -49.95 30.22 -23.44
C ASP A 515 -48.87 29.55 -24.33
N MET A 516 -48.05 28.55 -23.96
CA MET A 516 -47.89 27.58 -22.83
C MET A 516 -46.41 27.08 -22.86
N THR A 517 -45.76 26.39 -21.90
CA THR A 517 -46.08 25.86 -20.55
C THR A 517 -44.76 25.65 -19.75
N ALA A 518 -44.86 25.38 -18.44
CA ALA A 518 -43.81 24.78 -17.59
C ALA A 518 -44.36 23.44 -16.98
N PRO A 519 -43.71 22.68 -16.05
CA PRO A 519 -42.44 22.90 -15.33
C PRO A 519 -41.56 21.60 -15.29
N PRO A 520 -40.91 21.15 -14.19
CA PRO A 520 -39.49 21.45 -13.98
C PRO A 520 -38.57 20.24 -13.68
N ILE A 521 -37.28 20.55 -13.64
CA ILE A 521 -36.21 19.89 -12.87
C ILE A 521 -36.67 19.35 -11.49
N GLY A 522 -36.24 18.13 -11.17
CA GLY A 522 -36.30 17.53 -9.83
C GLY A 522 -34.88 17.26 -9.31
N ALA A 523 -34.64 17.58 -8.05
CA ALA A 523 -33.37 17.38 -7.35
C ALA A 523 -33.60 16.58 -6.05
N GLU A 524 -32.49 16.26 -5.36
CA GLU A 524 -32.41 15.68 -4.01
C GLU A 524 -32.75 14.18 -3.88
N PRO A 525 -32.40 13.52 -2.76
CA PRO A 525 -31.02 13.33 -2.31
C PRO A 525 -30.73 11.86 -1.93
N GLY A 526 -29.51 11.55 -1.49
CA GLY A 526 -29.17 10.23 -0.94
C GLY A 526 -29.55 10.05 0.54
N ASP A 527 -29.56 8.80 1.01
CA ASP A 527 -29.43 8.47 2.44
C ASP A 527 -28.83 7.05 2.60
N GLY A 528 -28.24 6.77 3.76
CA GLY A 528 -27.53 5.51 4.07
C GLY A 528 -28.34 4.50 4.88
N GLY A 529 -27.77 3.32 5.15
CA GLY A 529 -28.39 2.34 6.06
C GLY A 529 -27.71 0.96 6.11
N SER A 530 -26.90 0.73 7.15
CA SER A 530 -26.36 -0.60 7.49
C SER A 530 -27.09 -1.22 8.69
N ILE A 531 -27.71 -2.39 8.52
CA ILE A 531 -27.93 -3.52 9.48
C ILE A 531 -28.73 -4.62 8.75
N GLY A 532 -28.66 -5.92 9.02
CA GLY A 532 -27.88 -6.69 9.99
C GLY A 532 -28.58 -8.00 10.42
N GLY A 533 -28.13 -9.16 9.92
CA GLY A 533 -28.36 -10.51 10.49
C GLY A 533 -29.66 -11.28 10.12
N GLY A 534 -29.57 -12.62 10.02
CA GLY A 534 -30.75 -13.51 10.20
C GLY A 534 -30.93 -14.76 9.31
N ALA A 535 -30.06 -15.76 9.45
CA ALA A 535 -30.23 -17.21 9.23
C ALA A 535 -31.45 -17.83 8.46
N GLY A 536 -31.14 -18.78 7.56
CA GLY A 536 -31.77 -20.12 7.52
C GLY A 536 -32.68 -20.47 6.33
N GLY A 537 -32.44 -21.64 5.70
CA GLY A 537 -33.40 -22.32 4.81
C GLY A 537 -32.77 -23.09 3.64
N ASP A 538 -32.72 -24.43 3.76
CA ASP A 538 -32.35 -25.37 2.68
C ASP A 538 -33.39 -25.41 1.53
N GLY A 539 -32.99 -25.87 0.34
CA GLY A 539 -33.95 -26.25 -0.71
C GLY A 539 -33.39 -26.39 -2.12
N ASP A 540 -33.07 -27.63 -2.52
CA ASP A 540 -32.56 -28.01 -3.84
C ASP A 540 -33.42 -27.58 -5.04
N ASN A 541 -32.75 -27.30 -6.17
CA ASN A 541 -33.06 -27.70 -7.56
C ASN A 541 -31.98 -27.05 -8.46
N GLY A 542 -31.19 -27.72 -9.30
CA GLY A 542 -31.38 -29.04 -9.91
C GLY A 542 -31.47 -28.88 -11.43
N CYS A 543 -30.32 -28.84 -12.13
CA CYS A 543 -30.25 -28.92 -13.59
C CYS A 543 -28.90 -29.53 -14.02
N ASP A 544 -28.91 -30.85 -14.21
CA ASP A 544 -27.80 -31.66 -14.73
C ASP A 544 -27.88 -31.72 -16.27
N CYS A 545 -26.74 -31.78 -16.96
CA CYS A 545 -26.61 -31.84 -18.42
C CYS A 545 -25.39 -32.68 -18.82
N ASP A 546 -25.51 -33.99 -18.63
CA ASP A 546 -24.55 -35.02 -19.07
C ASP A 546 -24.45 -35.10 -20.62
N ALA A 547 -23.22 -35.15 -21.14
CA ALA A 547 -22.94 -35.44 -22.55
C ALA A 547 -21.53 -36.01 -22.82
N GLY A 548 -21.33 -37.29 -22.51
CA GLY A 548 -20.69 -38.22 -23.46
C GLY A 548 -19.16 -38.34 -23.46
N GLY A 549 -18.66 -39.43 -22.89
CA GLY A 549 -17.28 -39.89 -23.07
C GLY A 549 -17.03 -40.68 -24.37
N GLY A 550 -15.76 -40.80 -24.75
CA GLY A 550 -15.31 -41.65 -25.85
C GLY A 550 -13.78 -41.72 -25.96
N GLY A 551 -13.18 -42.81 -25.48
CA GLY A 551 -11.80 -43.20 -25.84
C GLY A 551 -11.80 -44.33 -26.88
N PRO A 552 -10.73 -45.13 -26.98
CA PRO A 552 -9.31 -44.73 -27.05
C PRO A 552 -8.67 -45.21 -28.37
N GLY A 553 -7.47 -44.71 -28.69
CA GLY A 553 -6.67 -45.15 -29.85
C GLY A 553 -5.26 -44.61 -29.80
#